data_AF-A0A1G8S3L3-F1
#
_entry.id   AF-A0A1G8S3L3-F1
#
_cell.length_a   1.000
_cell.length_b   1.000
_cell.length_c   1.000
_cell.angle_alpha   90.00
_cell.angle_beta   90.00
_cell.angle_gamma   90.00
#
_symmetry.space_group_name_H-M   'P 1'
#
loop_
_entity.id
_entity.type
_entity.pdbx_description
1 polymer ?
#
loop_
_entity_poly.entity_id
_entity_poly.type
_entity_poly.pdbx_seq_one_letter_code
_entity_poly.pdbx_strand_id
1 'polypeptide(L)'
;MNLFTDLRELVIDSLGKMAEAGDLPVGLDTANVAVEPPRDAAHGDMATNAAMVLAKPAQKKPRDIAEALAEHLRADDRIASAEVAGPGFLNLRLAPSVWQGVVSRVLAEGADFGRSDLGQGKRVNVEYVSANPTGPLHVGHTRGAVFGDALASLLDYAGYDVTREYYINDGGAQVDVLARSVYLRYLEAHGQKVAFEDGTYPGDYLIPVGEALKDKVGDAYVDQPEDVWLAEIRDFATDAMMDLIRADLKALGVEMDRFFSEKSLYGTGRIEAAIEALRSKGLIYRGVLEPPKGKTPEDWEPREQTLFKSTEHGDDVDRPIMKSDGSWTYFAPDIAYHYDKVERGYDLLIDVFGADHGGYVKRMKAAVSALSDGKVPLDIKLTQLVKLWKNGEPFKMSKRAGNFVTLRDVVDQVGPGVTRFHMLTRKNDAPLDFDFDKVLEQSKDNPVFYVQYAHARVRSVLRKAAEAGIAADDATLGAADLSKLDDDAEQAVMKKLAEWPRLVEIAARANEPHRVAFFLYELASDFHTLWNRGNEDTSLRFLQEGDVATSQAKIALARSVAVVISAGLGILGVEPAEEMR
;
A
#
# COMPACT_ATOMS: atom_id res chain seq x y z
N MET A 1 17.64 5.61 -11.43
CA MET A 1 17.50 4.71 -12.59
C MET A 1 17.99 3.32 -12.16
N ASN A 2 17.27 2.25 -12.50
CA ASN A 2 17.57 0.92 -11.96
C ASN A 2 18.45 0.09 -12.93
N LEU A 3 19.33 -0.76 -12.39
CA LEU A 3 20.30 -1.54 -13.18
C LEU A 3 19.66 -2.36 -14.31
N PHE A 4 18.48 -2.92 -14.09
CA PHE A 4 17.77 -3.70 -15.11
C PHE A 4 17.28 -2.81 -16.27
N THR A 5 16.84 -1.59 -15.98
CA THR A 5 16.51 -0.58 -16.99
C THR A 5 17.76 -0.16 -17.75
N ASP A 6 18.89 0.10 -17.07
CA ASP A 6 20.15 0.46 -17.73
C ASP A 6 20.60 -0.63 -18.72
N LEU A 7 20.47 -1.91 -18.34
CA LEU A 7 20.83 -3.04 -19.20
C LEU A 7 19.79 -3.28 -20.30
N ARG A 8 18.52 -2.98 -20.07
CA ARG A 8 17.49 -2.98 -21.12
C ARG A 8 17.76 -1.91 -22.17
N GLU A 9 18.18 -0.72 -21.77
CA GLU A 9 18.59 0.34 -22.69
C GLU A 9 19.81 -0.07 -23.50
N LEU A 10 20.83 -0.66 -22.89
CA LEU A 10 21.97 -1.23 -23.61
C LEU A 10 21.53 -2.26 -24.67
N VAL A 11 20.58 -3.14 -24.34
CA VAL A 11 20.03 -4.11 -25.30
C VAL A 11 19.33 -3.40 -26.46
N ILE A 12 18.51 -2.38 -26.17
CA ILE A 12 17.79 -1.61 -27.21
C ILE A 12 18.77 -0.85 -28.11
N ASP A 13 19.79 -0.20 -27.53
CA ASP A 13 20.82 0.51 -28.28
C ASP A 13 21.63 -0.44 -29.17
N SER A 14 21.93 -1.65 -28.67
CA SER A 14 22.61 -2.69 -29.44
C SER A 14 21.76 -3.18 -30.62
N LEU A 15 20.45 -3.34 -30.42
CA LEU A 15 19.51 -3.64 -31.50
C LEU A 15 19.43 -2.49 -32.53
N GLY A 16 19.50 -1.23 -32.07
CA GLY A 16 19.59 -0.06 -32.94
C GLY A 16 20.84 -0.10 -33.84
N LYS A 17 22.00 -0.39 -33.27
CA LYS A 17 23.26 -0.57 -34.03
C LYS A 17 23.17 -1.70 -35.04
N MET A 18 22.54 -2.83 -34.68
CA MET A 18 22.28 -3.92 -35.61
C MET A 18 21.37 -3.47 -36.78
N ALA A 19 20.37 -2.62 -36.51
CA ALA A 19 19.52 -2.07 -37.56
C ALA A 19 20.28 -1.12 -38.49
N GLU A 20 21.15 -0.26 -37.94
CA GLU A 20 22.03 0.63 -38.72
C GLU A 20 23.03 -0.14 -39.60
N ALA A 21 23.53 -1.27 -39.11
CA ALA A 21 24.42 -2.16 -39.86
C ALA A 21 23.71 -2.99 -40.94
N GLY A 22 22.37 -2.97 -40.99
CA GLY A 22 21.57 -3.77 -41.93
C GLY A 22 21.31 -5.21 -41.47
N ASP A 23 21.68 -5.56 -40.24
CA ASP A 23 21.44 -6.88 -39.64
C ASP A 23 19.99 -7.03 -39.16
N LEU A 24 19.28 -5.93 -38.91
CA LEU A 24 17.85 -5.91 -38.59
C LEU A 24 17.13 -4.83 -39.41
N PRO A 25 15.81 -4.98 -39.67
CA PRO A 25 15.01 -3.88 -40.20
C PRO A 25 15.01 -2.66 -39.26
N VAL A 26 14.97 -1.46 -39.84
CA VAL A 26 14.80 -0.21 -39.08
C VAL A 26 13.35 -0.08 -38.59
N GLY A 27 13.16 0.47 -37.39
CA GLY A 27 11.83 0.79 -36.85
C GLY A 27 11.09 -0.41 -36.24
N LEU A 28 11.81 -1.45 -35.80
CA LEU A 28 11.22 -2.54 -35.04
C LEU A 28 10.67 -2.05 -33.69
N ASP A 29 9.50 -2.55 -33.30
CA ASP A 29 8.90 -2.26 -31.99
C ASP A 29 9.63 -3.04 -30.88
N THR A 30 10.26 -2.30 -29.97
CA THR A 30 11.00 -2.84 -28.83
C THR A 30 10.24 -2.77 -27.50
N ALA A 31 8.96 -2.39 -27.50
CA ALA A 31 8.16 -2.23 -26.29
C ALA A 31 8.13 -3.50 -25.42
N ASN A 32 8.06 -4.67 -26.06
CA ASN A 32 8.00 -5.98 -25.37
C ASN A 32 9.38 -6.60 -25.08
N VAL A 33 10.48 -5.90 -25.42
CA VAL A 33 11.83 -6.34 -25.04
C VAL A 33 12.01 -6.14 -23.54
N ALA A 34 12.41 -7.20 -22.86
CA ALA A 34 12.62 -7.24 -21.43
C ALA A 34 14.03 -7.72 -21.09
N VAL A 35 14.55 -7.23 -19.96
CA VAL A 35 15.75 -7.73 -19.28
C VAL A 35 15.34 -8.00 -17.84
N GLU A 36 15.45 -9.26 -17.41
CA GLU A 36 14.94 -9.73 -16.12
C GLU A 36 15.87 -10.76 -15.50
N PRO A 37 15.81 -11.01 -14.19
CA PRO A 37 16.48 -12.15 -13.60
C PRO A 37 16.03 -13.47 -14.27
N PRO A 38 16.94 -14.40 -14.59
CA PRO A 38 16.55 -15.68 -15.15
C PRO A 38 15.79 -16.50 -14.11
N ARG A 39 14.92 -17.42 -14.57
CA ARG A 39 14.21 -18.37 -13.69
C ARG A 39 15.15 -19.31 -12.93
N ASP A 40 16.29 -19.63 -13.54
CA ASP A 40 17.32 -20.48 -12.96
C ASP A 40 18.59 -19.63 -12.83
N ALA A 41 19.11 -19.48 -11.61
CA ALA A 41 20.32 -18.72 -11.33
C ALA A 41 21.56 -19.32 -12.03
N ALA A 42 21.53 -20.61 -12.42
CA ALA A 42 22.58 -21.21 -13.24
C ALA A 42 22.71 -20.54 -14.62
N HIS A 43 21.64 -19.91 -15.11
CA HIS A 43 21.62 -19.19 -16.39
C HIS A 43 22.18 -17.77 -16.31
N GLY A 44 22.88 -17.40 -15.23
CA GLY A 44 23.52 -16.10 -15.08
C GLY A 44 22.69 -15.13 -14.26
N ASP A 45 22.92 -13.84 -14.46
CA ASP A 45 22.37 -12.79 -13.62
C ASP A 45 21.16 -12.11 -14.24
N MET A 46 21.14 -12.00 -15.56
CA MET A 46 20.05 -11.40 -16.32
C MET A 46 19.79 -12.21 -17.59
N ALA A 47 18.57 -12.15 -18.11
CA ALA A 47 18.22 -12.71 -19.40
C ALA A 47 17.35 -11.73 -20.19
N THR A 48 17.54 -11.70 -21.51
CA THR A 48 16.68 -10.94 -22.42
C THR A 48 15.92 -11.84 -23.39
N ASN A 49 14.66 -11.47 -23.63
CA ASN A 49 13.77 -12.08 -24.61
C ASN A 49 13.84 -11.38 -25.99
N ALA A 50 14.74 -10.40 -26.18
CA ALA A 50 14.77 -9.51 -27.34
C ALA A 50 14.66 -10.25 -28.68
N ALA A 51 15.52 -11.26 -28.87
CA ALA A 51 15.55 -12.05 -30.09
C ALA A 51 14.24 -12.80 -30.36
N MET A 52 13.55 -13.29 -29.32
CA MET A 52 12.25 -13.96 -29.44
C MET A 52 11.15 -13.00 -29.86
N VAL A 53 11.15 -11.80 -29.29
CA VAL A 53 10.17 -10.74 -29.59
C VAL A 53 10.34 -10.24 -31.03
N LEU A 54 11.57 -10.08 -31.47
CA LEU A 54 11.89 -9.42 -32.74
C LEU A 54 12.01 -10.36 -33.94
N ALA A 55 12.12 -11.69 -33.72
CA ALA A 55 12.30 -12.67 -34.80
C ALA A 55 11.24 -12.57 -35.91
N LYS A 56 9.96 -12.57 -35.54
CA LYS A 56 8.84 -12.52 -36.49
C LYS A 56 8.81 -11.21 -37.30
N PRO A 57 8.82 -10.01 -36.69
CA PRO A 57 8.82 -8.77 -37.45
C PRO A 57 10.12 -8.57 -38.26
N ALA A 58 11.26 -9.09 -37.78
CA ALA A 58 12.53 -9.04 -38.52
C ALA A 58 12.64 -10.09 -39.64
N GLN A 59 11.70 -11.05 -39.73
CA GLN A 59 11.77 -12.20 -40.64
C GLN A 59 13.09 -13.00 -40.52
N LYS A 60 13.64 -13.08 -39.31
CA LYS A 60 14.89 -13.80 -39.00
C LYS A 60 14.64 -14.90 -37.97
N LYS A 61 15.54 -15.88 -37.91
CA LYS A 61 15.49 -16.89 -36.84
C LYS A 61 15.87 -16.20 -35.52
N PRO A 62 15.18 -16.48 -34.40
CA PRO A 62 15.51 -15.84 -33.13
C PRO A 62 16.96 -16.10 -32.71
N ARG A 63 17.46 -17.32 -32.93
CA ARG A 63 18.85 -17.66 -32.63
C ARG A 63 19.87 -16.77 -33.36
N ASP A 64 19.66 -16.50 -34.65
CA ASP A 64 20.57 -15.65 -35.44
C ASP A 64 20.59 -14.20 -34.88
N ILE A 65 19.44 -13.68 -34.45
CA ILE A 65 19.35 -12.37 -33.77
C ILE A 65 20.08 -12.41 -32.43
N ALA A 66 19.88 -13.48 -31.64
CA ALA A 66 20.49 -13.62 -30.32
C ALA A 66 22.02 -13.72 -30.40
N GLU A 67 22.55 -14.46 -31.37
CA GLU A 67 24.00 -14.60 -31.59
C GLU A 67 24.63 -13.27 -31.98
N ALA A 68 24.02 -12.53 -32.92
CA ALA A 68 24.50 -11.20 -33.29
C ALA A 68 24.40 -10.18 -32.12
N LEU A 69 23.28 -10.18 -31.40
CA LEU A 69 23.11 -9.33 -30.22
C LEU A 69 24.14 -9.67 -29.13
N ALA A 70 24.47 -10.94 -28.94
CA ALA A 70 25.48 -11.37 -27.97
C ALA A 70 26.86 -10.76 -28.26
N GLU A 71 27.27 -10.67 -29.53
CA GLU A 71 28.54 -10.02 -29.90
C GLU A 71 28.56 -8.54 -29.54
N HIS A 72 27.46 -7.81 -29.79
CA HIS A 72 27.34 -6.41 -29.39
C HIS A 72 27.39 -6.23 -27.88
N LEU A 73 26.72 -7.09 -27.12
CA LEU A 73 26.69 -6.98 -25.66
C LEU A 73 28.03 -7.34 -25.01
N ARG A 74 28.80 -8.28 -25.57
CA ARG A 74 30.15 -8.62 -25.06
C ARG A 74 31.19 -7.51 -25.26
N ALA A 75 30.89 -6.49 -26.07
CA ALA A 75 31.74 -5.32 -26.21
C ALA A 75 31.59 -4.31 -25.05
N ASP A 76 30.60 -4.49 -24.18
CA ASP A 76 30.40 -3.66 -22.99
C ASP A 76 31.08 -4.31 -21.77
N ASP A 77 32.00 -3.58 -21.11
CA ASP A 77 32.78 -4.07 -19.98
C ASP A 77 31.93 -4.51 -18.77
N ARG A 78 30.65 -4.11 -18.71
CA ARG A 78 29.71 -4.57 -17.68
C ARG A 78 29.26 -6.01 -17.89
N ILE A 79 29.39 -6.56 -19.10
CA ILE A 79 28.97 -7.91 -19.46
C ILE A 79 30.17 -8.86 -19.45
N ALA A 80 30.24 -9.75 -18.47
CA ALA A 80 31.28 -10.79 -18.39
C ALA A 80 31.05 -11.91 -19.41
N SER A 81 29.79 -12.31 -19.63
CA SER A 81 29.42 -13.23 -20.72
C SER A 81 28.00 -13.00 -21.22
N ALA A 82 27.78 -13.28 -22.50
CA ALA A 82 26.46 -13.32 -23.14
C ALA A 82 26.31 -14.63 -23.92
N GLU A 83 25.42 -15.50 -23.45
CA GLU A 83 25.27 -16.89 -23.91
C GLU A 83 23.86 -17.15 -24.45
N VAL A 84 23.78 -17.67 -25.67
CA VAL A 84 22.49 -17.96 -26.32
C VAL A 84 21.98 -19.32 -25.84
N ALA A 85 20.79 -19.31 -25.24
CA ALA A 85 20.10 -20.50 -24.74
C ALA A 85 18.85 -20.84 -25.56
N GLY A 86 18.63 -22.14 -25.75
CA GLY A 86 17.43 -22.68 -26.40
C GLY A 86 17.15 -22.04 -27.77
N PRO A 87 15.91 -21.57 -28.03
CA PRO A 87 15.52 -21.03 -29.33
C PRO A 87 16.03 -19.61 -29.62
N GLY A 88 16.60 -18.91 -28.62
CA GLY A 88 17.04 -17.52 -28.76
C GLY A 88 16.87 -16.65 -27.50
N PHE A 89 16.86 -17.25 -26.31
CA PHE A 89 17.04 -16.46 -25.08
C PHE A 89 18.51 -16.11 -24.95
N LEU A 90 18.81 -14.91 -24.47
CA LEU A 90 20.19 -14.48 -24.25
C LEU A 90 20.42 -14.27 -22.75
N ASN A 91 21.25 -15.13 -22.19
CA ASN A 91 21.64 -15.15 -20.78
C ASN A 91 22.90 -14.31 -20.60
N LEU A 92 22.91 -13.46 -19.58
CA LEU A 92 23.98 -12.50 -19.30
C LEU A 92 24.57 -12.77 -17.92
N ARG A 93 25.90 -12.82 -17.84
CA ARG A 93 26.65 -12.70 -16.58
C ARG A 93 27.27 -11.32 -16.52
N LEU A 94 27.11 -10.63 -15.41
CA LEU A 94 27.64 -9.28 -15.23
C LEU A 94 29.02 -9.35 -14.59
N ALA A 95 29.86 -8.36 -14.91
CA ALA A 95 31.16 -8.20 -14.25
C ALA A 95 30.96 -7.90 -12.75
N PRO A 96 31.82 -8.43 -11.85
CA PRO A 96 31.71 -8.18 -10.40
C PRO A 96 31.64 -6.70 -10.02
N SER A 97 32.34 -5.85 -10.77
CA SER A 97 32.36 -4.39 -10.60
C SER A 97 30.98 -3.74 -10.74
N VAL A 98 30.07 -4.35 -11.49
CA VAL A 98 28.68 -3.86 -11.64
C VAL A 98 27.92 -3.99 -10.33
N TRP A 99 28.07 -5.13 -9.63
CA TRP A 99 27.45 -5.38 -8.33
C TRP A 99 28.06 -4.49 -7.24
N GLN A 100 29.38 -4.36 -7.26
CA GLN A 100 30.10 -3.46 -6.37
C GLN A 100 29.64 -2.01 -6.56
N GLY A 101 29.42 -1.57 -7.79
CA GLY A 101 28.88 -0.24 -8.09
C GLY A 101 27.46 0.00 -7.55
N VAL A 102 26.67 -1.04 -7.26
CA VAL A 102 25.36 -0.89 -6.59
C VAL A 102 25.53 -0.30 -5.19
N VAL A 103 26.54 -0.74 -4.43
CA VAL A 103 26.83 -0.24 -3.09
C VAL A 103 27.12 1.26 -3.12
N SER A 104 28.00 1.72 -4.03
CA SER A 104 28.27 3.15 -4.21
C SER A 104 27.00 3.93 -4.56
N ARG A 105 26.14 3.40 -5.44
CA ARG A 105 24.86 4.05 -5.80
C ARG A 105 23.91 4.17 -4.61
N VAL A 106 23.74 3.09 -3.84
CA VAL A 106 22.88 3.09 -2.64
C VAL A 106 23.35 4.16 -1.65
N LEU A 107 24.66 4.28 -1.43
CA LEU A 107 25.21 5.27 -0.50
C LEU A 107 25.11 6.71 -1.03
N ALA A 108 25.26 6.91 -2.35
CA ALA A 108 25.14 8.21 -2.97
C ALA A 108 23.69 8.73 -3.00
N GLU A 109 22.73 7.85 -3.30
CA GLU A 109 21.30 8.19 -3.40
C GLU A 109 20.60 8.14 -2.03
N GLY A 110 21.12 7.36 -1.08
CA GLY A 110 20.56 7.26 0.27
C GLY A 110 19.10 6.80 0.24
N ALA A 111 18.22 7.54 0.91
CA ALA A 111 16.78 7.23 0.97
C ALA A 111 16.08 7.29 -0.40
N ASP A 112 16.67 7.97 -1.38
CA ASP A 112 16.12 8.08 -2.73
C ASP A 112 16.51 6.88 -3.62
N PHE A 113 17.39 5.99 -3.14
CA PHE A 113 17.72 4.77 -3.88
C PHE A 113 16.49 3.88 -4.06
N GLY A 114 16.06 3.74 -5.30
CA GLY A 114 14.86 2.99 -5.67
C GLY A 114 13.60 3.83 -5.86
N ARG A 115 13.65 5.15 -5.59
CA ARG A 115 12.60 6.06 -6.09
C ARG A 115 12.52 5.94 -7.61
N SER A 116 11.30 6.02 -8.13
CA SER A 116 11.00 5.88 -9.55
C SER A 116 10.18 7.08 -10.04
N ASP A 117 10.27 7.37 -11.32
CA ASP A 117 9.43 8.34 -12.03
C ASP A 117 8.24 7.65 -12.73
N LEU A 118 7.98 6.38 -12.41
CA LEU A 118 6.89 5.57 -12.95
C LEU A 118 5.54 6.29 -12.99
N GLY A 119 5.21 7.01 -11.90
CA GLY A 119 3.96 7.74 -11.78
C GLY A 119 3.87 8.97 -12.70
N GLN A 120 5.00 9.53 -13.13
CA GLN A 120 5.09 10.72 -13.98
C GLN A 120 4.23 11.90 -13.47
N GLY A 121 4.08 12.03 -12.15
CA GLY A 121 3.25 13.06 -11.52
C GLY A 121 1.74 12.87 -11.71
N LYS A 122 1.28 11.70 -12.16
CA LYS A 122 -0.15 11.37 -12.22
C LYS A 122 -0.77 11.47 -10.83
N ARG A 123 -1.93 12.10 -10.78
CA ARG A 123 -2.67 12.39 -9.55
C ARG A 123 -3.50 11.18 -9.15
N VAL A 124 -3.26 10.64 -7.96
CA VAL A 124 -3.95 9.45 -7.45
C VAL A 124 -4.69 9.78 -6.17
N ASN A 125 -5.97 9.43 -6.10
CA ASN A 125 -6.72 9.44 -4.85
C ASN A 125 -6.70 8.02 -4.26
N VAL A 126 -6.22 7.88 -3.02
CA VAL A 126 -6.29 6.64 -2.25
C VAL A 126 -7.24 6.87 -1.09
N GLU A 127 -8.44 6.31 -1.19
CA GLU A 127 -9.43 6.33 -0.12
C GLU A 127 -9.34 5.07 0.73
N TYR A 128 -9.31 5.23 2.06
CA TYR A 128 -9.26 4.10 2.98
C TYR A 128 -9.82 4.47 4.36
N VAL A 129 -10.10 3.42 5.14
CA VAL A 129 -10.79 3.45 6.45
C VAL A 129 -12.28 3.77 6.32
N SER A 130 -12.63 4.99 5.88
CA SER A 130 -14.00 5.49 5.64
C SER A 130 -15.08 4.88 6.56
N ALA A 131 -14.78 4.83 7.86
CA ALA A 131 -15.64 4.22 8.85
C ALA A 131 -16.72 5.22 9.27
N ASN A 132 -17.88 4.71 9.70
CA ASN A 132 -18.93 5.56 10.20
C ASN A 132 -18.46 6.26 11.49
N PRO A 133 -18.75 7.55 11.68
CA PRO A 133 -18.27 8.33 12.81
C PRO A 133 -19.11 8.04 14.07
N THR A 134 -19.29 6.77 14.42
CA THR A 134 -20.17 6.31 15.49
C THR A 134 -19.42 5.72 16.68
N GLY A 135 -18.09 5.67 16.63
CA GLY A 135 -17.27 5.10 17.69
C GLY A 135 -15.80 4.92 17.32
N PRO A 136 -15.00 4.31 18.22
CA PRO A 136 -13.58 4.05 17.97
C PRO A 136 -13.37 3.06 16.81
N LEU A 137 -12.22 3.17 16.16
CA LEU A 137 -11.84 2.21 15.12
C LEU A 137 -11.57 0.83 15.76
N HIS A 138 -12.00 -0.24 15.10
CA HIS A 138 -11.73 -1.62 15.51
C HIS A 138 -10.67 -2.29 14.64
N VAL A 139 -10.19 -3.47 15.06
CA VAL A 139 -9.14 -4.23 14.34
C VAL A 139 -9.43 -4.45 12.84
N GLY A 140 -10.70 -4.60 12.46
CA GLY A 140 -11.11 -4.69 11.05
C GLY A 140 -10.73 -3.45 10.23
N HIS A 141 -10.79 -2.26 10.81
CA HIS A 141 -10.36 -1.00 10.19
C HIS A 141 -8.83 -0.88 10.16
N THR A 142 -8.14 -1.42 11.17
CA THR A 142 -6.67 -1.34 11.27
C THR A 142 -5.98 -1.87 10.02
N ARG A 143 -6.43 -3.01 9.47
CA ARG A 143 -5.79 -3.58 8.29
C ARG A 143 -5.97 -2.70 7.05
N GLY A 144 -7.18 -2.17 6.84
CA GLY A 144 -7.47 -1.21 5.78
C GLY A 144 -6.66 0.08 5.93
N ALA A 145 -6.52 0.57 7.17
CA ALA A 145 -5.71 1.74 7.51
C ALA A 145 -4.24 1.55 7.12
N VAL A 146 -3.63 0.43 7.56
CA VAL A 146 -2.23 0.13 7.25
C VAL A 146 -2.01 -0.10 5.76
N PHE A 147 -2.89 -0.87 5.12
CA PHE A 147 -2.76 -1.16 3.69
C PHE A 147 -2.88 0.10 2.83
N GLY A 148 -3.91 0.92 3.09
CA GLY A 148 -4.15 2.16 2.34
C GLY A 148 -3.01 3.16 2.49
N ASP A 149 -2.53 3.36 3.71
CA ASP A 149 -1.42 4.28 3.97
C ASP A 149 -0.09 3.79 3.37
N ALA A 150 0.23 2.50 3.50
CA ALA A 150 1.44 1.93 2.88
C ALA A 150 1.37 1.95 1.35
N LEU A 151 0.19 1.73 0.76
CA LEU A 151 -0.01 1.86 -0.68
C LEU A 151 0.17 3.31 -1.13
N ALA A 152 -0.41 4.27 -0.41
CA ALA A 152 -0.25 5.69 -0.71
C ALA A 152 1.24 6.11 -0.67
N SER A 153 1.97 5.68 0.37
CA SER A 153 3.41 5.95 0.50
C SER A 153 4.24 5.25 -0.59
N LEU A 154 3.87 4.04 -1.00
CA LEU A 154 4.53 3.33 -2.10
C LEU A 154 4.34 4.05 -3.45
N LEU A 155 3.12 4.54 -3.71
CA LEU A 155 2.82 5.28 -4.94
C LEU A 155 3.55 6.63 -4.95
N ASP A 156 3.60 7.35 -3.84
CA ASP A 156 4.42 8.57 -3.72
C ASP A 156 5.90 8.27 -4.02
N TYR A 157 6.45 7.21 -3.43
CA TYR A 157 7.82 6.78 -3.66
C TYR A 157 8.09 6.36 -5.12
N ALA A 158 7.06 5.94 -5.84
CA ALA A 158 7.09 5.61 -7.27
C ALA A 158 6.74 6.79 -8.20
N GLY A 159 6.63 8.02 -7.67
CA GLY A 159 6.52 9.24 -8.47
C GLY A 159 5.09 9.65 -8.85
N TYR A 160 4.08 9.17 -8.11
CA TYR A 160 2.69 9.64 -8.23
C TYR A 160 2.44 10.83 -7.30
N ASP A 161 1.50 11.72 -7.66
CA ASP A 161 0.98 12.78 -6.77
C ASP A 161 -0.22 12.22 -5.99
N VAL A 162 -0.02 11.83 -4.74
CA VAL A 162 -0.98 11.04 -3.97
C VAL A 162 -1.78 11.91 -3.00
N THR A 163 -3.10 11.72 -2.98
CA THR A 163 -4.00 12.22 -1.93
C THR A 163 -4.55 11.05 -1.12
N ARG A 164 -4.31 11.05 0.19
CA ARG A 164 -4.96 10.19 1.19
C ARG A 164 -6.31 10.78 1.59
N GLU A 165 -7.39 10.06 1.33
CA GLU A 165 -8.75 10.57 1.59
C GLU A 165 -9.55 9.65 2.52
N TYR A 166 -10.33 10.27 3.40
CA TYR A 166 -11.27 9.61 4.29
C TYR A 166 -12.68 10.10 3.98
N TYR A 167 -13.59 9.19 3.62
CA TYR A 167 -15.01 9.50 3.47
C TYR A 167 -15.74 9.34 4.81
N ILE A 168 -16.34 10.42 5.31
CA ILE A 168 -17.13 10.44 6.54
C ILE A 168 -18.57 10.14 6.18
N ASN A 169 -19.07 8.98 6.62
CA ASN A 169 -20.46 8.57 6.46
C ASN A 169 -21.35 9.21 7.56
N ASP A 170 -21.45 10.55 7.51
CA ASP A 170 -22.22 11.37 8.45
C ASP A 170 -23.61 11.77 7.90
N GLY A 171 -24.01 11.21 6.75
CA GLY A 171 -25.29 11.48 6.10
C GLY A 171 -26.46 10.62 6.57
N GLY A 172 -26.18 9.41 7.10
CA GLY A 172 -27.18 8.39 7.38
C GLY A 172 -27.84 8.44 8.77
N ALA A 173 -28.80 7.54 9.02
CA ALA A 173 -29.56 7.48 10.29
C ALA A 173 -28.72 7.04 11.50
N GLN A 174 -27.54 6.44 11.29
CA GLN A 174 -26.67 5.99 12.38
C GLN A 174 -26.12 7.14 13.22
N VAL A 175 -25.90 8.32 12.63
CA VAL A 175 -25.47 9.50 13.40
C VAL A 175 -26.61 10.08 14.26
N ASP A 176 -27.87 9.88 13.87
CA ASP A 176 -29.00 10.22 14.75
C ASP A 176 -29.07 9.26 15.95
N VAL A 177 -28.78 7.97 15.75
CA VAL A 177 -28.68 6.99 16.84
C VAL A 177 -27.51 7.33 17.78
N LEU A 178 -26.38 7.77 17.24
CA LEU A 178 -25.25 8.29 18.01
C LEU A 178 -25.68 9.50 18.84
N ALA A 179 -26.37 10.47 18.24
CA ALA A 179 -26.84 11.67 18.93
C ALA A 179 -27.75 11.31 20.11
N ARG A 180 -28.71 10.40 19.91
CA ARG A 180 -29.57 9.88 20.99
C ARG A 180 -28.75 9.20 22.09
N SER A 181 -27.72 8.44 21.73
CA SER A 181 -26.84 7.76 22.69
C SER A 181 -26.00 8.75 23.52
N VAL A 182 -25.51 9.82 22.89
CA VAL A 182 -24.83 10.92 23.59
C VAL A 182 -25.78 11.70 24.49
N TYR A 183 -27.02 11.93 24.06
CA TYR A 183 -28.05 12.55 24.90
C TYR A 183 -28.31 11.73 26.17
N LEU A 184 -28.37 10.39 26.08
CA LEU A 184 -28.45 9.52 27.27
C LEU A 184 -27.24 9.69 28.19
N ARG A 185 -26.01 9.77 27.66
CA ARG A 185 -24.80 10.04 28.46
C ARG A 185 -24.82 11.45 29.08
N TYR A 186 -25.40 12.43 28.41
CA TYR A 186 -25.60 13.79 28.92
C TYR A 186 -26.58 13.82 30.11
N LEU A 187 -27.68 13.04 30.04
CA LEU A 187 -28.61 12.89 31.17
C LEU A 187 -27.95 12.14 32.34
N GLU A 188 -27.16 11.11 32.05
CA GLU A 188 -26.35 10.39 33.06
C GLU A 188 -25.37 11.33 33.76
N ALA A 189 -24.71 12.23 33.03
CA ALA A 189 -23.83 13.25 33.60
C ALA A 189 -24.58 14.27 34.50
N HIS A 190 -25.91 14.39 34.36
CA HIS A 190 -26.80 15.13 35.26
C HIS A 190 -27.30 14.29 36.45
N GLY A 191 -26.78 13.07 36.63
CA GLY A 191 -27.18 12.16 37.69
C GLY A 191 -28.52 11.47 37.44
N GLN A 192 -29.08 11.56 36.23
CA GLN A 192 -30.28 10.81 35.89
C GLN A 192 -29.96 9.35 35.60
N LYS A 193 -30.87 8.46 35.99
CA LYS A 193 -30.76 7.05 35.64
C LYS A 193 -31.27 6.85 34.21
N VAL A 194 -30.39 6.47 33.29
CA VAL A 194 -30.72 6.19 31.89
C VAL A 194 -30.70 4.69 31.59
N ALA A 195 -31.44 4.29 30.57
CA ALA A 195 -31.38 2.95 30.00
C ALA A 195 -31.01 3.05 28.53
N PHE A 196 -30.05 2.25 28.10
CA PHE A 196 -29.67 2.12 26.69
C PHE A 196 -30.54 1.05 26.06
N GLU A 197 -31.43 1.45 25.16
CA GLU A 197 -32.28 0.51 24.41
C GLU A 197 -31.47 -0.23 23.34
N ASP A 198 -31.99 -1.39 22.92
CA ASP A 198 -31.39 -2.18 21.84
C ASP A 198 -31.27 -1.34 20.56
N GLY A 199 -30.06 -1.29 20.00
CA GLY A 199 -29.74 -0.48 18.82
C GLY A 199 -29.10 0.87 19.11
N THR A 200 -29.02 1.31 20.37
CA THR A 200 -28.20 2.46 20.78
C THR A 200 -26.71 2.09 20.90
N TYR A 201 -25.85 3.09 21.12
CA TYR A 201 -24.42 2.90 21.37
C TYR A 201 -24.11 3.05 22.87
N PRO A 202 -23.96 1.96 23.63
CA PRO A 202 -23.77 2.03 25.08
C PRO A 202 -22.31 2.12 25.51
N GLY A 203 -21.35 2.23 24.60
CA GLY A 203 -19.92 2.11 24.93
C GLY A 203 -19.42 3.22 25.88
N ASP A 204 -18.43 2.89 26.70
CA ASP A 204 -17.83 3.81 27.68
C ASP A 204 -17.15 5.01 27.01
N TYR A 205 -16.76 4.88 25.74
CA TYR A 205 -16.19 5.96 24.94
C TYR A 205 -17.13 7.18 24.78
N LEU A 206 -18.44 7.03 25.00
CA LEU A 206 -19.39 8.15 24.97
C LEU A 206 -19.59 8.86 26.31
N ILE A 207 -19.13 8.28 27.43
CA ILE A 207 -19.20 8.93 28.76
C ILE A 207 -18.56 10.34 28.72
N PRO A 208 -17.29 10.50 28.30
CA PRO A 208 -16.67 11.84 28.25
C PRO A 208 -17.35 12.78 27.26
N VAL A 209 -18.04 12.25 26.25
CA VAL A 209 -18.79 13.07 25.26
C VAL A 209 -20.06 13.63 25.89
N GLY A 210 -20.79 12.84 26.67
CA GLY A 210 -21.95 13.31 27.43
C GLY A 210 -21.58 14.36 28.49
N GLU A 211 -20.46 14.15 29.18
CA GLU A 211 -19.89 15.13 30.12
C GLU A 211 -19.51 16.43 29.41
N ALA A 212 -18.81 16.35 28.28
CA ALA A 212 -18.45 17.53 27.49
C ALA A 212 -19.67 18.27 26.93
N LEU A 213 -20.73 17.55 26.55
CA LEU A 213 -21.98 18.17 26.14
C LEU A 213 -22.62 18.95 27.31
N LYS A 214 -22.65 18.35 28.51
CA LYS A 214 -23.13 19.02 29.73
C LYS A 214 -22.34 20.28 30.02
N ASP A 215 -21.02 20.24 29.92
CA ASP A 215 -20.18 21.42 30.14
C ASP A 215 -20.46 22.52 29.10
N LYS A 216 -20.80 22.14 27.86
CA LYS A 216 -21.10 23.07 26.77
C LYS A 216 -22.46 23.75 26.91
N VAL A 217 -23.51 23.01 27.24
CA VAL A 217 -24.90 23.51 27.19
C VAL A 217 -25.62 23.58 28.55
N GLY A 218 -24.97 23.18 29.64
CA GLY A 218 -25.61 23.10 30.96
C GLY A 218 -26.79 22.13 30.95
N ASP A 219 -27.91 22.54 31.52
CA ASP A 219 -29.17 21.79 31.61
C ASP A 219 -30.16 22.11 30.47
N ALA A 220 -29.75 22.85 29.44
CA ALA A 220 -30.63 23.36 28.39
C ALA A 220 -31.43 22.27 27.64
N TYR A 221 -30.92 21.04 27.57
CA TYR A 221 -31.59 19.91 26.90
C TYR A 221 -32.27 18.94 27.85
N VAL A 222 -32.15 19.13 29.16
CA VAL A 222 -32.85 18.28 30.14
C VAL A 222 -34.37 18.45 29.97
N ASP A 223 -35.07 17.32 29.89
CA ASP A 223 -36.52 17.22 29.71
C ASP A 223 -37.07 17.91 28.43
N GLN A 224 -36.19 18.25 27.48
CA GLN A 224 -36.60 18.82 26.20
C GLN A 224 -36.93 17.73 25.17
N PRO A 225 -37.88 18.00 24.24
CA PRO A 225 -38.21 17.07 23.18
C PRO A 225 -37.07 16.93 22.16
N GLU A 226 -37.06 15.81 21.44
CA GLU A 226 -35.96 15.41 20.55
C GLU A 226 -35.65 16.43 19.44
N ASP A 227 -36.66 17.10 18.91
CA ASP A 227 -36.53 18.11 17.87
C ASP A 227 -35.73 19.35 18.30
N VAL A 228 -35.63 19.60 19.62
CA VAL A 228 -34.85 20.73 20.17
C VAL A 228 -33.35 20.46 20.14
N TRP A 229 -32.93 19.21 20.36
CA TRP A 229 -31.50 18.89 20.57
C TRP A 229 -30.89 17.99 19.51
N LEU A 230 -31.67 17.25 18.72
CA LEU A 230 -31.14 16.20 17.83
C LEU A 230 -30.11 16.75 16.84
N ALA A 231 -30.41 17.85 16.15
CA ALA A 231 -29.53 18.41 15.13
C ALA A 231 -28.20 18.89 15.72
N GLU A 232 -28.24 19.60 16.85
CA GLU A 232 -27.03 20.10 17.50
C GLU A 232 -26.19 19.00 18.14
N ILE A 233 -26.83 18.03 18.82
CA ILE A 233 -26.13 16.90 19.40
C ILE A 233 -25.56 16.00 18.31
N ARG A 234 -26.24 15.84 17.17
CA ARG A 234 -25.69 15.10 16.01
C ARG A 234 -24.38 15.68 15.53
N ASP A 235 -24.31 16.99 15.32
CA ASP A 235 -23.09 17.64 14.84
C ASP A 235 -22.00 17.56 15.91
N PHE A 236 -22.34 17.84 17.18
CA PHE A 236 -21.40 17.72 18.31
C PHE A 236 -20.84 16.30 18.47
N ALA A 237 -21.69 15.28 18.42
CA ALA A 237 -21.30 13.89 18.58
C ALA A 237 -20.45 13.41 17.40
N THR A 238 -20.79 13.80 16.18
CA THR A 238 -20.03 13.46 14.96
C THR A 238 -18.62 14.05 15.05
N ASP A 239 -18.50 15.33 15.43
CA ASP A 239 -17.20 15.98 15.61
C ASP A 239 -16.36 15.27 16.67
N ALA A 240 -16.94 14.94 17.83
CA ALA A 240 -16.26 14.22 18.90
C ALA A 240 -15.78 12.82 18.45
N MET A 241 -16.58 12.08 17.68
CA MET A 241 -16.18 10.77 17.15
C MET A 241 -15.09 10.90 16.08
N MET A 242 -15.14 11.95 15.24
CA MET A 242 -14.08 12.20 14.27
C MET A 242 -12.76 12.57 14.95
N ASP A 243 -12.78 13.30 16.06
CA ASP A 243 -11.57 13.58 16.85
C ASP A 243 -10.97 12.30 17.45
N LEU A 244 -11.80 11.40 17.96
CA LEU A 244 -11.38 10.08 18.43
C LEU A 244 -10.74 9.26 17.29
N ILE A 245 -11.39 9.20 16.13
CA ILE A 245 -10.90 8.49 14.94
C ILE A 245 -9.54 9.06 14.49
N ARG A 246 -9.41 10.39 14.41
CA ARG A 246 -8.15 11.05 14.04
C ARG A 246 -7.04 10.72 15.04
N ALA A 247 -7.34 10.72 16.34
CA ALA A 247 -6.37 10.35 17.36
C ALA A 247 -5.91 8.89 17.23
N ASP A 248 -6.84 7.97 16.92
CA ASP A 248 -6.55 6.55 16.65
C ASP A 248 -5.67 6.34 15.42
N LEU A 249 -6.00 6.99 14.30
CA LEU A 249 -5.17 6.96 13.10
C LEU A 249 -3.77 7.52 13.37
N LYS A 250 -3.68 8.67 14.05
CA LYS A 250 -2.39 9.29 14.39
C LYS A 250 -1.50 8.39 15.22
N ALA A 251 -2.07 7.62 16.15
CA ALA A 251 -1.29 6.68 16.94
C ALA A 251 -0.79 5.47 16.17
N LEU A 252 -1.48 5.09 15.09
CA LEU A 252 -0.99 4.14 14.10
C LEU A 252 0.00 4.79 13.11
N GLY A 253 0.29 6.08 13.24
CA GLY A 253 1.13 6.83 12.29
C GLY A 253 0.47 7.07 10.94
N VAL A 254 -0.86 7.17 10.90
CA VAL A 254 -1.66 7.46 9.70
C VAL A 254 -2.19 8.89 9.78
N GLU A 255 -1.95 9.68 8.74
CA GLU A 255 -2.51 11.02 8.57
C GLU A 255 -3.22 11.10 7.20
N MET A 256 -4.39 11.76 7.18
CA MET A 256 -5.20 11.92 5.98
C MET A 256 -5.03 13.33 5.43
N ASP A 257 -4.90 13.47 4.11
CA ASP A 257 -4.81 14.78 3.45
C ASP A 257 -6.18 15.45 3.35
N ARG A 258 -7.23 14.64 3.21
CA ARG A 258 -8.60 15.13 3.06
C ARG A 258 -9.62 14.26 3.81
N PHE A 259 -10.58 14.94 4.43
CA PHE A 259 -11.81 14.32 4.91
C PHE A 259 -12.97 14.85 4.06
N PHE A 260 -13.81 13.96 3.54
CA PHE A 260 -14.99 14.30 2.76
C PHE A 260 -16.26 13.91 3.51
N SER A 261 -17.14 14.87 3.80
CA SER A 261 -18.40 14.63 4.51
C SER A 261 -19.51 14.24 3.53
N GLU A 262 -20.17 13.11 3.76
CA GLU A 262 -21.38 12.71 3.04
C GLU A 262 -22.49 13.76 3.19
N LYS A 263 -22.67 14.30 4.41
CA LYS A 263 -23.66 15.35 4.72
C LYS A 263 -23.53 16.54 3.76
N SER A 264 -22.31 16.85 3.30
CA SER A 264 -22.07 17.93 2.35
C SER A 264 -22.67 17.72 0.94
N LEU A 265 -23.11 16.50 0.61
CA LEU A 265 -23.77 16.17 -0.66
C LEU A 265 -25.27 16.46 -0.63
N TYR A 266 -25.91 16.36 0.53
CA TYR A 266 -27.34 16.54 0.67
C TYR A 266 -27.71 18.03 0.70
N GLY A 267 -28.76 18.42 -0.03
CA GLY A 267 -29.27 19.79 -0.05
C GLY A 267 -28.39 20.80 -0.81
N THR A 268 -27.31 20.35 -1.45
CA THR A 268 -26.36 21.22 -2.18
C THR A 268 -26.49 21.15 -3.70
N GLY A 269 -27.37 20.30 -4.23
CA GLY A 269 -27.52 20.08 -5.67
C GLY A 269 -26.44 19.16 -6.28
N ARG A 270 -25.48 18.67 -5.49
CA ARG A 270 -24.35 17.86 -5.96
C ARG A 270 -24.78 16.48 -6.43
N ILE A 271 -25.72 15.85 -5.71
CA ILE A 271 -26.29 14.55 -6.13
C ILE A 271 -27.04 14.74 -7.45
N GLU A 272 -27.88 15.78 -7.51
CA GLU A 272 -28.66 16.12 -8.69
C GLU A 272 -27.75 16.37 -9.91
N ALA A 273 -26.65 17.10 -9.73
CA ALA A 273 -25.68 17.37 -10.79
C ALA A 273 -25.03 16.09 -11.33
N ALA A 274 -24.60 15.18 -10.46
CA ALA A 274 -23.99 13.91 -10.88
C ALA A 274 -24.99 13.01 -11.63
N ILE A 275 -26.24 12.94 -11.15
CA ILE A 275 -27.30 12.18 -11.82
C ILE A 275 -27.68 12.83 -13.16
N GLU A 276 -27.71 14.15 -13.25
CA GLU A 276 -27.97 14.84 -14.51
C GLU A 276 -26.83 14.65 -15.51
N ALA A 277 -25.57 14.59 -15.07
CA ALA A 277 -24.44 14.23 -15.92
C ALA A 277 -24.64 12.84 -16.54
N LEU A 278 -25.06 11.84 -15.76
CA LEU A 278 -25.40 10.50 -16.28
C LEU A 278 -26.63 10.54 -17.20
N ARG A 279 -27.65 11.35 -16.87
CA ARG A 279 -28.88 11.48 -17.67
C ARG A 279 -28.59 12.08 -19.04
N SER A 280 -27.73 13.10 -19.10
CA SER A 280 -27.32 13.74 -20.36
C SER A 280 -26.61 12.78 -21.31
N LYS A 281 -26.01 11.71 -20.77
CA LYS A 281 -25.40 10.60 -21.54
C LYS A 281 -26.40 9.50 -21.91
N GLY A 282 -27.68 9.64 -21.57
CA GLY A 282 -28.70 8.62 -21.81
C GLY A 282 -28.59 7.38 -20.92
N LEU A 283 -27.88 7.48 -19.79
CA LEU A 283 -27.62 6.37 -18.88
C LEU A 283 -28.63 6.27 -17.73
N ILE A 284 -29.55 7.23 -17.60
CA ILE A 284 -30.64 7.19 -16.62
C ILE A 284 -31.97 6.95 -17.35
N TYR A 285 -32.73 5.94 -16.93
CA TYR A 285 -34.02 5.59 -17.54
C TYR A 285 -35.03 5.11 -16.49
N ARG A 286 -36.30 4.97 -16.89
CA ARG A 286 -37.32 4.29 -16.09
C ARG A 286 -37.54 2.87 -16.61
N GLY A 287 -37.47 1.89 -15.72
CA GLY A 287 -37.60 0.48 -16.07
C GLY A 287 -37.91 -0.40 -14.88
N VAL A 288 -38.13 -1.69 -15.16
CA VAL A 288 -38.40 -2.72 -14.14
C VAL A 288 -37.21 -3.67 -14.10
N LEU A 289 -36.63 -3.87 -12.92
CA LEU A 289 -35.54 -4.82 -12.74
C LEU A 289 -36.07 -6.26 -12.83
N GLU A 290 -35.24 -7.14 -13.37
CA GLU A 290 -35.49 -8.58 -13.28
C GLU A 290 -35.50 -9.05 -11.82
N PRO A 291 -36.26 -10.10 -11.49
CA PRO A 291 -36.23 -10.68 -10.16
C PRO A 291 -34.80 -11.11 -9.78
N PRO A 292 -34.43 -11.01 -8.48
CA PRO A 292 -33.11 -11.40 -8.02
C PRO A 292 -32.78 -12.83 -8.44
N LYS A 293 -31.54 -13.06 -8.92
CA LYS A 293 -31.06 -14.42 -9.20
C LYS A 293 -30.99 -15.20 -7.88
N GLY A 294 -31.84 -16.22 -7.71
CA GLY A 294 -31.88 -17.07 -6.52
C GLY A 294 -33.28 -17.17 -5.92
N LYS A 295 -33.38 -17.18 -4.58
CA LYS A 295 -34.68 -17.22 -3.90
C LYS A 295 -35.32 -15.82 -3.96
N THR A 296 -36.33 -15.67 -4.80
CA THR A 296 -37.14 -14.46 -4.86
C THR A 296 -37.75 -14.21 -3.47
N PRO A 297 -37.53 -13.05 -2.85
CA PRO A 297 -38.21 -12.67 -1.62
C PRO A 297 -39.73 -12.77 -1.81
N GLU A 298 -40.46 -13.20 -0.78
CA GLU A 298 -41.93 -13.34 -0.84
C GLU A 298 -42.64 -11.99 -1.11
N ASP A 299 -41.94 -10.87 -0.85
CA ASP A 299 -42.35 -9.49 -1.04
C ASP A 299 -41.83 -8.85 -2.35
N TRP A 300 -41.20 -9.62 -3.25
CA TRP A 300 -40.76 -9.07 -4.53
C TRP A 300 -41.94 -8.84 -5.48
N GLU A 301 -42.08 -7.60 -5.93
CA GLU A 301 -43.03 -7.22 -6.97
C GLU A 301 -42.32 -6.43 -8.08
N PRO A 302 -42.67 -6.65 -9.37
CA PRO A 302 -42.16 -5.84 -10.46
C PRO A 302 -42.66 -4.41 -10.30
N ARG A 303 -41.74 -3.47 -10.10
CA ARG A 303 -42.02 -2.04 -9.93
C ARG A 303 -41.13 -1.23 -10.86
N GLU A 304 -41.74 -0.27 -11.54
CA GLU A 304 -41.03 0.71 -12.35
C GLU A 304 -40.22 1.64 -11.44
N GLN A 305 -38.94 1.77 -11.74
CA GLN A 305 -37.95 2.49 -10.93
C GLN A 305 -37.07 3.37 -11.84
N THR A 306 -36.48 4.41 -11.25
CA THR A 306 -35.43 5.18 -11.93
C THR A 306 -34.11 4.43 -11.79
N LEU A 307 -33.56 3.98 -12.91
CA LEU A 307 -32.41 3.10 -12.99
C LEU A 307 -31.23 3.81 -13.66
N PHE A 308 -30.03 3.58 -13.12
CA PHE A 308 -28.77 3.81 -13.81
C PHE A 308 -28.41 2.55 -14.61
N LYS A 309 -28.16 2.75 -15.90
CA LYS A 309 -27.80 1.71 -16.86
C LYS A 309 -26.33 1.26 -16.72
N SER A 310 -25.99 0.77 -15.52
CA SER A 310 -24.63 0.38 -15.14
C SER A 310 -24.12 -0.85 -15.92
N THR A 311 -25.01 -1.66 -16.49
CA THR A 311 -24.63 -2.82 -17.31
C THR A 311 -23.88 -2.45 -18.58
N GLU A 312 -24.13 -1.27 -19.17
CA GLU A 312 -23.33 -0.74 -20.29
C GLU A 312 -21.87 -0.44 -19.90
N HIS A 313 -21.58 -0.39 -18.59
CA HIS A 313 -20.25 -0.15 -18.03
C HIS A 313 -19.69 -1.36 -17.24
N GLY A 314 -20.24 -2.56 -17.46
CA GLY A 314 -19.70 -3.81 -16.92
C GLY A 314 -20.22 -4.25 -15.55
N ASP A 315 -21.30 -3.63 -15.05
CA ASP A 315 -22.04 -4.14 -13.89
C ASP A 315 -22.91 -5.35 -14.27
N ASP A 316 -23.36 -6.12 -13.27
CA ASP A 316 -24.17 -7.32 -13.49
C ASP A 316 -25.66 -7.00 -13.73
N VAL A 317 -26.18 -5.95 -13.10
CA VAL A 317 -27.57 -5.50 -13.17
C VAL A 317 -27.61 -3.98 -13.00
N ASP A 318 -28.51 -3.32 -13.74
CA ASP A 318 -28.78 -1.90 -13.59
C ASP A 318 -29.21 -1.55 -12.17
N ARG A 319 -28.83 -0.35 -11.71
CA ARG A 319 -28.95 0.01 -10.29
C ARG A 319 -30.04 1.04 -10.05
N PRO A 320 -30.92 0.84 -9.06
CA PRO A 320 -31.88 1.86 -8.66
C PRO A 320 -31.17 3.01 -7.97
N ILE A 321 -31.43 4.22 -8.45
CA ILE A 321 -30.83 5.45 -7.91
C ILE A 321 -31.84 6.27 -7.09
N MET A 322 -33.13 6.00 -7.22
CA MET A 322 -34.21 6.71 -6.52
C MET A 322 -35.21 5.70 -5.93
N LYS A 323 -35.69 5.96 -4.71
CA LYS A 323 -36.72 5.20 -4.02
C LYS A 323 -38.12 5.61 -4.51
N SER A 324 -39.13 4.83 -4.13
CA SER A 324 -40.53 5.08 -4.50
C SER A 324 -41.11 6.36 -3.90
N ASP A 325 -40.57 6.85 -2.78
CA ASP A 325 -40.96 8.11 -2.14
C ASP A 325 -40.29 9.35 -2.77
N GLY A 326 -39.49 9.15 -3.83
CA GLY A 326 -38.75 10.21 -4.52
C GLY A 326 -37.40 10.54 -3.88
N SER A 327 -37.05 9.96 -2.72
CA SER A 327 -35.74 10.14 -2.11
C SER A 327 -34.65 9.33 -2.82
N TRP A 328 -33.40 9.74 -2.67
CA TRP A 328 -32.25 9.06 -3.26
C TRP A 328 -31.96 7.71 -2.57
N THR A 329 -31.48 6.73 -3.33
CA THR A 329 -30.89 5.51 -2.73
C THR A 329 -29.49 5.82 -2.19
N TYR A 330 -28.93 4.95 -1.35
CA TYR A 330 -27.54 5.09 -0.87
C TYR A 330 -26.50 5.07 -1.99
N PHE A 331 -26.86 4.60 -3.18
CA PHE A 331 -25.94 4.60 -4.32
C PHE A 331 -25.82 5.97 -5.01
N ALA A 332 -26.83 6.83 -4.89
CA ALA A 332 -26.77 8.17 -5.46
C ALA A 332 -25.70 9.08 -4.81
N PRO A 333 -25.55 9.17 -3.46
CA PRO A 333 -24.45 9.91 -2.86
C PRO A 333 -23.09 9.28 -3.21
N ASP A 334 -22.97 7.94 -3.33
CA ASP A 334 -21.74 7.30 -3.80
C ASP A 334 -21.36 7.75 -5.22
N ILE A 335 -22.34 7.81 -6.14
CA ILE A 335 -22.16 8.34 -7.51
C ILE A 335 -21.72 9.80 -7.44
N ALA A 336 -22.38 10.62 -6.62
CA ALA A 336 -22.07 12.05 -6.50
C ALA A 336 -20.67 12.31 -5.95
N TYR A 337 -20.27 11.51 -4.96
CA TYR A 337 -18.93 11.58 -4.37
C TYR A 337 -17.84 11.20 -5.38
N HIS A 338 -18.07 10.14 -6.16
CA HIS A 338 -17.13 9.76 -7.22
C HIS A 338 -17.12 10.74 -8.39
N TYR A 339 -18.25 11.40 -8.65
CA TYR A 339 -18.30 12.50 -9.60
C TYR A 339 -17.44 13.68 -9.15
N ASP A 340 -17.50 14.07 -7.86
CA ASP A 340 -16.60 15.06 -7.28
C ASP A 340 -15.12 14.66 -7.42
N LYS A 341 -14.76 13.39 -7.15
CA LYS A 341 -13.39 12.90 -7.38
C LYS A 341 -12.96 13.05 -8.84
N VAL A 342 -13.82 12.70 -9.80
CA VAL A 342 -13.51 12.84 -11.24
C VAL A 342 -13.36 14.32 -11.62
N GLU A 343 -14.24 15.21 -11.15
CA GLU A 343 -14.16 16.65 -11.41
C GLU A 343 -12.92 17.29 -10.79
N ARG A 344 -12.41 16.75 -9.68
CA ARG A 344 -11.12 17.15 -9.10
C ARG A 344 -9.91 16.80 -9.94
N GLY A 345 -10.07 16.02 -11.02
CA GLY A 345 -9.03 15.76 -12.00
C GLY A 345 -7.95 14.77 -11.54
N TYR A 346 -8.35 13.71 -10.84
CA TYR A 346 -7.47 12.56 -10.57
C TYR A 346 -7.34 11.67 -11.81
N ASP A 347 -6.14 11.13 -12.02
CA ASP A 347 -5.82 10.19 -13.12
C ASP A 347 -6.14 8.74 -12.74
N LEU A 348 -6.21 8.43 -11.44
CA LEU A 348 -6.53 7.11 -10.90
C LEU A 348 -7.21 7.26 -9.54
N LEU A 349 -8.26 6.48 -9.33
CA LEU A 349 -8.92 6.33 -8.03
C LEU A 349 -8.62 4.94 -7.48
N ILE A 350 -8.28 4.87 -6.20
CA ILE A 350 -8.09 3.61 -5.46
C ILE A 350 -8.93 3.68 -4.19
N ASP A 351 -9.87 2.75 -4.03
CA ASP A 351 -10.63 2.61 -2.80
C ASP A 351 -10.24 1.32 -2.06
N VAL A 352 -10.05 1.40 -0.75
CA VAL A 352 -9.73 0.26 0.12
C VAL A 352 -10.96 -0.11 0.95
N PHE A 353 -11.60 -1.23 0.62
CA PHE A 353 -12.82 -1.70 1.26
C PHE A 353 -12.61 -2.96 2.09
N GLY A 354 -13.51 -3.20 3.05
CA GLY A 354 -13.63 -4.50 3.70
C GLY A 354 -14.11 -5.59 2.72
N ALA A 355 -13.71 -6.83 2.95
CA ALA A 355 -14.10 -7.96 2.09
C ALA A 355 -15.62 -8.20 2.01
N ASP A 356 -16.37 -7.76 3.01
CA ASP A 356 -17.84 -7.75 3.06
C ASP A 356 -18.48 -6.83 2.00
N HIS A 357 -17.71 -5.89 1.44
CA HIS A 357 -18.15 -4.98 0.37
C HIS A 357 -17.82 -5.49 -1.03
N GLY A 358 -17.42 -6.75 -1.21
CA GLY A 358 -17.09 -7.32 -2.53
C GLY A 358 -18.20 -7.18 -3.58
N GLY A 359 -19.47 -7.23 -3.15
CA GLY A 359 -20.63 -7.00 -4.03
C GLY A 359 -20.85 -5.55 -4.48
N TYR A 360 -20.07 -4.60 -3.95
CA TYR A 360 -20.07 -3.19 -4.37
C TYR A 360 -19.04 -2.89 -5.46
N VAL A 361 -18.08 -3.79 -5.71
CA VAL A 361 -16.95 -3.51 -6.60
C VAL A 361 -17.40 -3.15 -8.03
N LYS A 362 -18.22 -4.00 -8.64
CA LYS A 362 -18.65 -3.80 -10.04
C LYS A 362 -19.50 -2.55 -10.22
N ARG A 363 -20.45 -2.28 -9.30
CA ARG A 363 -21.34 -1.13 -9.40
C ARG A 363 -20.57 0.20 -9.29
N MET A 364 -19.56 0.26 -8.40
CA MET A 364 -18.73 1.46 -8.24
C MET A 364 -17.82 1.69 -9.44
N LYS A 365 -17.20 0.63 -9.97
CA LYS A 365 -16.40 0.72 -11.21
C LYS A 365 -17.25 1.16 -12.40
N ALA A 366 -18.47 0.66 -12.51
CA ALA A 366 -19.41 1.07 -13.54
C ALA A 366 -19.81 2.54 -13.41
N ALA A 367 -20.07 3.03 -12.19
CA ALA A 367 -20.34 4.44 -11.94
C ALA A 367 -19.17 5.34 -12.35
N VAL A 368 -17.94 5.06 -11.91
CA VAL A 368 -16.77 5.87 -12.30
C VAL A 368 -16.49 5.82 -13.79
N SER A 369 -16.63 4.64 -14.42
CA SER A 369 -16.50 4.48 -15.87
C SER A 369 -17.50 5.37 -16.62
N ALA A 370 -18.77 5.38 -16.19
CA ALA A 370 -19.81 6.22 -16.78
C ALA A 370 -19.59 7.72 -16.56
N LEU A 371 -19.17 8.12 -15.36
CA LEU A 371 -18.93 9.52 -15.03
C LEU A 371 -17.72 10.08 -15.80
N SER A 372 -16.66 9.29 -15.94
CA SER A 372 -15.39 9.70 -16.56
C SER A 372 -15.25 9.38 -18.05
N ASP A 373 -16.26 8.80 -18.69
CA ASP A 373 -16.19 8.27 -20.06
C ASP A 373 -15.05 7.24 -20.24
N GLY A 374 -14.81 6.43 -19.20
CA GLY A 374 -13.74 5.43 -19.15
C GLY A 374 -12.33 6.01 -19.04
N LYS A 375 -12.16 7.32 -18.85
CA LYS A 375 -10.84 7.97 -18.76
C LYS A 375 -10.16 7.77 -17.42
N VAL A 376 -10.93 7.72 -16.33
CA VAL A 376 -10.40 7.58 -14.97
C VAL A 376 -10.67 6.14 -14.48
N PRO A 377 -9.64 5.30 -14.34
CA PRO A 377 -9.80 3.98 -13.74
C PRO A 377 -10.11 4.09 -12.25
N LEU A 378 -10.97 3.18 -11.77
CA LEU A 378 -11.17 2.90 -10.34
C LEU A 378 -10.64 1.49 -10.02
N ASP A 379 -9.64 1.41 -9.16
CA ASP A 379 -9.20 0.17 -8.53
C ASP A 379 -9.80 0.04 -7.13
N ILE A 380 -10.32 -1.14 -6.78
CA ILE A 380 -10.91 -1.38 -5.46
C ILE A 380 -10.16 -2.54 -4.84
N LYS A 381 -9.50 -2.27 -3.71
CA LYS A 381 -8.74 -3.26 -2.95
C LYS A 381 -9.57 -3.76 -1.78
N LEU A 382 -9.90 -5.05 -1.81
CA LEU A 382 -10.60 -5.70 -0.71
C LEU A 382 -9.60 -6.18 0.35
N THR A 383 -9.81 -5.79 1.61
CA THR A 383 -9.04 -6.27 2.75
C THR A 383 -9.82 -7.32 3.53
N GLN A 384 -9.25 -8.50 3.69
CA GLN A 384 -9.83 -9.57 4.50
C GLN A 384 -9.72 -9.30 5.99
N LEU A 385 -10.63 -9.93 6.75
CA LEU A 385 -10.67 -9.83 8.21
C LEU A 385 -9.38 -10.35 8.87
N VAL A 386 -9.06 -9.71 9.99
CA VAL A 386 -7.97 -10.12 10.88
C VAL A 386 -8.55 -10.97 12.01
N LYS A 387 -7.93 -12.11 12.27
CA LYS A 387 -8.23 -12.94 13.44
C LYS A 387 -7.22 -12.65 14.53
N LEU A 388 -7.71 -12.33 15.72
CA LEU A 388 -6.86 -12.01 16.87
C LEU A 388 -6.66 -13.24 17.74
N TRP A 389 -5.41 -13.45 18.17
CA TRP A 389 -5.01 -14.56 19.04
C TRP A 389 -4.16 -14.04 20.20
N LYS A 390 -4.36 -14.58 21.39
CA LYS A 390 -3.53 -14.31 22.57
C LYS A 390 -3.49 -15.55 23.46
N ASN A 391 -2.32 -15.94 23.91
CA ASN A 391 -2.05 -17.18 24.64
C ASN A 391 -2.60 -18.43 23.92
N GLY A 392 -2.55 -18.44 22.58
CA GLY A 392 -3.07 -19.55 21.76
C GLY A 392 -4.60 -19.62 21.61
N GLU A 393 -5.36 -18.66 22.16
CA GLU A 393 -6.82 -18.62 22.08
C GLU A 393 -7.34 -17.39 21.30
N PRO A 394 -8.53 -17.46 20.67
CA PRO A 394 -9.14 -16.31 20.01
C PRO A 394 -9.41 -15.15 20.99
N PHE A 395 -8.89 -13.96 20.69
CA PHE A 395 -9.03 -12.77 21.52
C PHE A 395 -10.20 -11.91 21.03
N LYS A 396 -11.20 -11.66 21.90
CA LYS A 396 -12.51 -11.09 21.47
C LYS A 396 -13.05 -9.88 22.25
N MET A 397 -12.35 -9.29 23.22
CA MET A 397 -12.96 -8.26 24.08
C MET A 397 -12.07 -7.06 24.36
N SER A 398 -12.61 -5.84 24.15
CA SER A 398 -12.13 -4.60 24.77
C SER A 398 -13.09 -4.16 25.87
N LYS A 399 -12.55 -3.70 27.00
CA LYS A 399 -13.34 -3.05 28.05
C LYS A 399 -13.85 -1.67 27.63
N ARG A 400 -13.14 -0.96 26.74
CA ARG A 400 -13.45 0.42 26.33
C ARG A 400 -14.62 0.53 25.36
N ALA A 401 -14.73 -0.42 24.44
CA ALA A 401 -15.62 -0.31 23.30
C ALA A 401 -16.84 -1.25 23.35
N GLY A 402 -16.88 -2.15 24.33
CA GLY A 402 -17.90 -3.19 24.42
C GLY A 402 -17.70 -4.25 23.33
N ASN A 403 -17.43 -5.50 23.72
CA ASN A 403 -17.43 -6.70 22.87
C ASN A 403 -16.55 -6.73 21.59
N PHE A 404 -15.76 -5.71 21.25
CA PHE A 404 -14.79 -5.75 20.13
C PHE A 404 -13.44 -5.16 20.50
N VAL A 405 -12.36 -5.56 19.83
CA VAL A 405 -11.00 -5.04 20.04
C VAL A 405 -10.77 -3.80 19.18
N THR A 406 -10.37 -2.70 19.81
CA THR A 406 -10.12 -1.43 19.10
C THR A 406 -8.75 -1.43 18.41
N LEU A 407 -8.59 -0.58 17.40
CA LEU A 407 -7.28 -0.27 16.81
C LEU A 407 -6.31 0.21 17.90
N ARG A 408 -6.80 1.09 18.77
CA ARG A 408 -6.06 1.60 19.93
C ARG A 408 -5.52 0.49 20.82
N ASP A 409 -6.35 -0.50 21.15
CA ASP A 409 -5.95 -1.62 22.00
C ASP A 409 -4.77 -2.41 21.39
N VAL A 410 -4.78 -2.60 20.07
CA VAL A 410 -3.67 -3.29 19.37
C VAL A 410 -2.39 -2.45 19.44
N VAL A 411 -2.48 -1.16 19.10
CA VAL A 411 -1.33 -0.24 19.11
C VAL A 411 -0.76 -0.06 20.51
N ASP A 412 -1.59 0.11 21.53
CA ASP A 412 -1.15 0.27 22.92
C ASP A 412 -0.45 -1.01 23.44
N GLN A 413 -0.83 -2.18 22.93
CA GLN A 413 -0.27 -3.45 23.37
C GLN A 413 1.05 -3.83 22.68
N VAL A 414 1.22 -3.55 21.38
CA VAL A 414 2.41 -4.00 20.61
C VAL A 414 3.18 -2.87 19.91
N GLY A 415 2.67 -1.65 19.95
CA GLY A 415 3.23 -0.49 19.26
C GLY A 415 2.80 -0.39 17.78
N PRO A 416 2.89 0.82 17.19
CA PRO A 416 2.48 1.05 15.82
C PRO A 416 3.35 0.30 14.81
N GLY A 417 4.67 0.28 14.99
CA GLY A 417 5.59 -0.37 14.03
C GLY A 417 5.31 -1.86 13.82
N VAL A 418 5.10 -2.60 14.93
CA VAL A 418 4.75 -4.03 14.89
C VAL A 418 3.38 -4.22 14.24
N THR A 419 2.40 -3.40 14.64
CA THR A 419 1.04 -3.45 14.06
C THR A 419 1.09 -3.26 12.55
N ARG A 420 1.80 -2.24 12.07
CA ARG A 420 1.89 -1.90 10.65
C ARG A 420 2.60 -2.97 9.83
N PHE A 421 3.79 -3.38 10.26
CA PHE A 421 4.56 -4.36 9.51
C PHE A 421 3.80 -5.70 9.42
N HIS A 422 3.24 -6.18 10.54
CA HIS A 422 2.57 -7.48 10.57
C HIS A 422 1.34 -7.53 9.65
N MET A 423 0.58 -6.45 9.56
CA MET A 423 -0.60 -6.35 8.66
C MET A 423 -0.25 -6.47 7.17
N LEU A 424 1.03 -6.29 6.81
CA LEU A 424 1.57 -6.37 5.45
C LEU A 424 2.38 -7.65 5.19
N THR A 425 2.42 -8.59 6.15
CA THR A 425 3.06 -9.91 5.96
C THR A 425 2.21 -10.88 5.14
N ARG A 426 1.06 -10.45 4.64
CA ARG A 426 0.17 -11.20 3.75
C ARG A 426 -0.46 -10.25 2.73
N LYS A 427 -0.91 -10.81 1.61
CA LYS A 427 -1.75 -10.08 0.65
C LYS A 427 -3.02 -9.58 1.31
N ASN A 428 -3.53 -8.42 0.89
CA ASN A 428 -4.74 -7.81 1.45
C ASN A 428 -5.97 -8.71 1.37
N ASP A 429 -6.08 -9.50 0.30
CA ASP A 429 -7.18 -10.40 0.01
C ASP A 429 -7.05 -11.79 0.67
N ALA A 430 -5.98 -12.03 1.44
CA ALA A 430 -5.78 -13.25 2.22
C ALA A 430 -6.14 -13.00 3.70
N PRO A 431 -6.77 -13.96 4.42
CA PRO A 431 -6.95 -13.87 5.87
C PRO A 431 -5.61 -13.69 6.60
N LEU A 432 -5.62 -12.94 7.71
CA LEU A 432 -4.45 -12.71 8.53
C LEU A 432 -4.72 -13.10 9.99
N ASP A 433 -3.84 -13.91 10.55
CA ASP A 433 -3.79 -14.16 11.99
C ASP A 433 -2.83 -13.16 12.64
N PHE A 434 -3.31 -12.46 13.67
CA PHE A 434 -2.54 -11.55 14.49
C PHE A 434 -2.46 -12.11 15.90
N ASP A 435 -1.30 -12.64 16.24
CA ASP A 435 -1.04 -13.31 17.51
C ASP A 435 -0.16 -12.40 18.37
N PHE A 436 -0.75 -11.86 19.46
CA PHE A 436 -0.11 -10.84 20.29
C PHE A 436 1.21 -11.29 20.90
N ASP A 437 1.35 -12.58 21.20
CA ASP A 437 2.58 -13.10 21.81
C ASP A 437 3.65 -13.27 20.73
N LYS A 438 3.29 -13.85 19.58
CA LYS A 438 4.24 -14.10 18.47
C LYS A 438 4.80 -12.83 17.86
N VAL A 439 3.99 -11.78 17.73
CA VAL A 439 4.46 -10.50 17.13
C VAL A 439 5.42 -9.74 18.06
N LEU A 440 5.50 -10.13 19.33
CA LEU A 440 6.45 -9.59 20.32
C LEU A 440 7.66 -10.51 20.54
N GLU A 441 7.66 -11.72 19.99
CA GLU A 441 8.79 -12.64 20.14
C GLU A 441 10.05 -12.10 19.46
N GLN A 442 11.18 -12.20 20.15
CA GLN A 442 12.50 -11.91 19.59
C GLN A 442 13.07 -13.15 18.89
N SER A 443 12.39 -13.57 17.84
CA SER A 443 12.72 -14.79 17.09
C SER A 443 12.79 -14.51 15.59
N LYS A 444 13.45 -15.42 14.86
CA LYS A 444 13.48 -15.37 13.38
C LYS A 444 12.11 -15.57 12.72
N ASP A 445 11.16 -16.13 13.49
CA ASP A 445 9.79 -16.38 13.04
C ASP A 445 8.91 -15.12 13.15
N ASN A 446 9.37 -14.10 13.89
CA ASN A 446 8.80 -12.76 13.90
C ASN A 446 9.46 -11.91 12.80
N PRO A 447 8.78 -11.65 11.66
CA PRO A 447 9.39 -10.94 10.54
C PRO A 447 9.68 -9.47 10.87
N VAL A 448 8.93 -8.85 11.78
CA VAL A 448 9.18 -7.46 12.22
C VAL A 448 10.52 -7.39 12.94
N PHE A 449 10.70 -8.25 13.95
CA PHE A 449 11.95 -8.35 14.70
C PHE A 449 13.11 -8.67 13.77
N TYR A 450 12.94 -9.64 12.86
CA TYR A 450 14.00 -10.10 11.98
C TYR A 450 14.58 -9.01 11.08
N VAL A 451 13.70 -8.16 10.51
CA VAL A 451 14.10 -7.01 9.68
C VAL A 451 14.71 -5.89 10.53
N GLN A 452 14.06 -5.53 11.64
CA GLN A 452 14.57 -4.50 12.54
C GLN A 452 15.95 -4.85 13.11
N TYR A 453 16.17 -6.13 13.39
CA TYR A 453 17.42 -6.62 13.94
C TYR A 453 18.57 -6.56 12.94
N ALA A 454 18.29 -6.74 11.64
CA ALA A 454 19.28 -6.48 10.59
C ALA A 454 19.73 -5.01 10.61
N HIS A 455 18.77 -4.06 10.67
CA HIS A 455 19.10 -2.64 10.78
C HIS A 455 19.92 -2.32 12.04
N ALA A 456 19.49 -2.79 13.21
CA ALA A 456 20.19 -2.57 14.48
C ALA A 456 21.62 -3.18 14.49
N ARG A 457 21.84 -4.31 13.81
CA ARG A 457 23.18 -4.90 13.62
C ARG A 457 24.11 -3.98 12.83
N VAL A 458 23.62 -3.38 11.75
CA VAL A 458 24.40 -2.40 10.98
C VAL A 458 24.73 -1.18 11.85
N ARG A 459 23.77 -0.66 12.61
CA ARG A 459 24.02 0.46 13.54
C ARG A 459 25.07 0.11 14.60
N SER A 460 25.06 -1.12 15.10
CA SER A 460 26.11 -1.64 15.99
C SER A 460 27.50 -1.67 15.32
N VAL A 461 27.59 -2.10 14.06
CA VAL A 461 28.85 -2.07 13.30
C VAL A 461 29.37 -0.65 13.14
N LEU A 462 28.50 0.32 12.80
CA LEU A 462 28.88 1.72 12.64
C LEU A 462 29.40 2.32 13.95
N ARG A 463 28.77 2.01 15.10
CA ARG A 463 29.27 2.43 16.42
C ARG A 463 30.66 1.86 16.71
N LYS A 464 30.86 0.55 16.47
CA LYS A 464 32.17 -0.09 16.65
C LYS A 464 33.25 0.47 15.72
N ALA A 465 32.89 0.81 14.49
CA ALA A 465 33.80 1.48 13.55
C ALA A 465 34.25 2.84 14.10
N ALA A 466 33.33 3.63 14.64
CA ALA A 466 33.65 4.90 15.28
C ALA A 466 34.56 4.74 16.51
N GLU A 467 34.30 3.74 17.36
CA GLU A 467 35.17 3.40 18.51
C GLU A 467 36.58 2.99 18.08
N ALA A 468 36.70 2.32 16.92
CA ALA A 468 37.98 1.93 16.32
C ALA A 468 38.66 3.06 15.52
N GLY A 469 38.07 4.26 15.46
CA GLY A 469 38.61 5.40 14.69
C GLY A 469 38.49 5.25 13.17
N ILE A 470 37.59 4.38 12.69
CA ILE A 470 37.31 4.15 11.28
C ILE A 470 36.19 5.09 10.83
N ALA A 471 36.50 6.00 9.89
CA ALA A 471 35.50 6.85 9.27
C ALA A 471 34.52 6.01 8.44
N ALA A 472 33.22 6.17 8.71
CA ALA A 472 32.14 5.37 8.15
C ALA A 472 30.91 6.23 7.77
N ASP A 473 31.11 7.50 7.46
CA ASP A 473 30.09 8.33 6.80
C ASP A 473 29.87 7.88 5.35
N ASP A 474 28.69 8.15 4.80
CA ASP A 474 28.28 7.64 3.48
C ASP A 474 29.22 8.07 2.34
N ALA A 475 29.82 9.27 2.43
CA ALA A 475 30.79 9.74 1.42
C ALA A 475 32.10 8.96 1.49
N THR A 476 32.64 8.74 2.70
CA THR A 476 33.83 7.91 2.90
C THR A 476 33.61 6.48 2.43
N LEU A 477 32.48 5.87 2.82
CA LEU A 477 32.15 4.49 2.45
C LEU A 477 31.91 4.34 0.94
N GLY A 478 31.25 5.32 0.32
CA GLY A 478 30.97 5.33 -1.12
C GLY A 478 32.23 5.44 -1.99
N ALA A 479 33.32 6.01 -1.44
CA ALA A 479 34.62 6.14 -2.09
C ALA A 479 35.61 4.99 -1.74
N ALA A 480 35.20 4.01 -0.93
CA ALA A 480 36.04 2.88 -0.56
C ALA A 480 36.39 1.99 -1.76
N ASP A 481 37.46 1.20 -1.65
CA ASP A 481 37.81 0.18 -2.66
C ASP A 481 36.85 -1.01 -2.56
N LEU A 482 35.76 -0.95 -3.32
CA LEU A 482 34.71 -1.97 -3.32
C LEU A 482 35.10 -3.26 -4.07
N SER A 483 36.26 -3.30 -4.75
CA SER A 483 36.76 -4.54 -5.35
C SER A 483 37.06 -5.62 -4.31
N LYS A 484 37.20 -5.22 -3.04
CA LYS A 484 37.35 -6.07 -1.86
C LYS A 484 36.08 -6.81 -1.44
N LEU A 485 34.96 -6.58 -2.13
CA LEU A 485 33.70 -7.32 -1.99
C LEU A 485 33.64 -8.41 -3.08
N ASP A 486 34.37 -9.50 -2.88
CA ASP A 486 34.60 -10.54 -3.88
C ASP A 486 34.08 -11.94 -3.50
N ASP A 487 33.60 -12.12 -2.26
CA ASP A 487 33.00 -13.38 -1.83
C ASP A 487 31.53 -13.52 -2.31
N ASP A 488 31.14 -14.76 -2.62
CA ASP A 488 29.80 -15.08 -3.12
C ASP A 488 28.66 -14.63 -2.19
N ALA A 489 28.86 -14.61 -0.86
CA ALA A 489 27.86 -14.12 0.09
C ALA A 489 27.74 -12.60 0.07
N GLU A 490 28.83 -11.87 -0.17
CA GLU A 490 28.79 -10.41 -0.38
C GLU A 490 28.08 -10.08 -1.70
N GLN A 491 28.40 -10.84 -2.75
CA GLN A 491 27.75 -10.75 -4.06
C GLN A 491 26.25 -11.02 -3.98
N ALA A 492 25.80 -12.01 -3.20
CA ALA A 492 24.38 -12.28 -2.99
C ALA A 492 23.63 -11.08 -2.42
N VAL A 493 24.19 -10.41 -1.41
CA VAL A 493 23.60 -9.20 -0.82
C VAL A 493 23.57 -8.03 -1.82
N MET A 494 24.66 -7.82 -2.58
CA MET A 494 24.71 -6.76 -3.61
C MET A 494 23.68 -6.98 -4.71
N LYS A 495 23.49 -8.22 -5.16
CA LYS A 495 22.43 -8.59 -6.13
C LYS A 495 21.05 -8.32 -5.55
N LYS A 496 20.82 -8.67 -4.28
CA LYS A 496 19.54 -8.41 -3.62
C LYS A 496 19.24 -6.91 -3.53
N LEU A 497 20.24 -6.10 -3.17
CA LEU A 497 20.11 -4.63 -3.17
C LEU A 497 19.75 -4.08 -4.56
N ALA A 498 20.31 -4.64 -5.63
CA ALA A 498 20.04 -4.20 -7.00
C ALA A 498 18.59 -4.46 -7.45
N GLU A 499 17.88 -5.40 -6.82
CA GLU A 499 16.47 -5.70 -7.12
C GLU A 499 15.51 -4.63 -6.56
N TRP A 500 15.91 -3.87 -5.53
CA TRP A 500 15.02 -2.97 -4.79
C TRP A 500 14.26 -1.97 -5.68
N PRO A 501 14.90 -1.19 -6.57
CA PRO A 501 14.17 -0.24 -7.40
C PRO A 501 13.11 -0.89 -8.30
N ARG A 502 13.43 -2.06 -8.86
CA ARG A 502 12.49 -2.82 -9.71
C ARG A 502 11.33 -3.37 -8.88
N LEU A 503 11.60 -3.83 -7.66
CA LEU A 503 10.57 -4.30 -6.73
C LEU A 503 9.58 -3.19 -6.40
N VAL A 504 10.06 -1.97 -6.11
CA VAL A 504 9.21 -0.79 -5.90
C VAL A 504 8.27 -0.55 -7.07
N GLU A 505 8.81 -0.50 -8.30
CA GLU A 505 7.99 -0.30 -9.50
C GLU A 505 6.94 -1.39 -9.70
N ILE A 506 7.31 -2.65 -9.48
CA ILE A 506 6.38 -3.78 -9.60
C ILE A 506 5.27 -3.71 -8.54
N ALA A 507 5.65 -3.40 -7.30
CA ALA A 507 4.69 -3.28 -6.19
C ALA A 507 3.72 -2.13 -6.43
N ALA A 508 4.22 -0.98 -6.91
CA ALA A 508 3.40 0.19 -7.26
C ALA A 508 2.44 -0.12 -8.42
N ARG A 509 2.91 -0.71 -9.52
CA ARG A 509 2.05 -1.10 -10.67
C ARG A 509 0.94 -2.07 -10.28
N ALA A 510 1.21 -2.97 -9.34
CA ALA A 510 0.24 -3.96 -8.88
C ALA A 510 -0.66 -3.44 -7.73
N ASN A 511 -0.34 -2.29 -7.15
CA ASN A 511 -0.93 -1.78 -5.90
C ASN A 511 -0.81 -2.83 -4.76
N GLU A 512 0.39 -3.40 -4.59
CA GLU A 512 0.69 -4.51 -3.67
C GLU A 512 1.81 -4.16 -2.67
N PRO A 513 1.55 -3.34 -1.64
CA PRO A 513 2.57 -2.91 -0.67
C PRO A 513 3.17 -4.04 0.17
N HIS A 514 2.48 -5.17 0.33
CA HIS A 514 3.01 -6.35 1.03
C HIS A 514 4.30 -6.90 0.41
N ARG A 515 4.55 -6.65 -0.88
CA ARG A 515 5.79 -7.04 -1.57
C ARG A 515 7.02 -6.36 -0.97
N VAL A 516 6.88 -5.15 -0.43
CA VAL A 516 7.95 -4.44 0.29
C VAL A 516 8.32 -5.21 1.55
N ALA A 517 7.33 -5.63 2.37
CA ALA A 517 7.60 -6.41 3.58
C ALA A 517 8.31 -7.74 3.27
N PHE A 518 7.92 -8.42 2.19
CA PHE A 518 8.58 -9.66 1.76
C PHE A 518 10.02 -9.42 1.34
N PHE A 519 10.25 -8.40 0.52
CA PHE A 519 11.59 -8.04 0.08
C PHE A 519 12.50 -7.69 1.26
N LEU A 520 12.01 -6.91 2.22
CA LEU A 520 12.78 -6.55 3.41
C LEU A 520 13.16 -7.77 4.25
N TYR A 521 12.25 -8.74 4.39
CA TYR A 521 12.54 -9.99 5.08
C TYR A 521 13.63 -10.79 4.35
N GLU A 522 13.55 -10.91 3.03
CA GLU A 522 14.56 -11.60 2.21
C GLU A 522 15.93 -10.90 2.31
N LEU A 523 15.98 -9.57 2.16
CA LEU A 523 17.22 -8.79 2.29
C LEU A 523 17.84 -8.94 3.70
N ALA A 524 17.00 -8.92 4.75
CA ALA A 524 17.47 -9.19 6.10
C ALA A 524 18.04 -10.61 6.22
N SER A 525 17.40 -11.60 5.57
CA SER A 525 17.87 -12.99 5.59
C SER A 525 19.24 -13.16 4.93
N ASP A 526 19.43 -12.56 3.76
CA ASP A 526 20.72 -12.58 3.04
C ASP A 526 21.81 -11.88 3.87
N PHE A 527 21.48 -10.75 4.49
CA PHE A 527 22.41 -10.03 5.37
C PHE A 527 22.76 -10.84 6.63
N HIS A 528 21.79 -11.49 7.28
CA HIS A 528 22.06 -12.33 8.45
C HIS A 528 22.92 -13.54 8.08
N THR A 529 22.77 -14.07 6.86
CA THR A 529 23.62 -15.15 6.33
C THR A 529 25.06 -14.66 6.17
N LEU A 530 25.27 -13.51 5.53
CA LEU A 530 26.59 -12.88 5.42
C LEU A 530 27.21 -12.62 6.80
N TRP A 531 26.43 -12.04 7.72
CA TRP A 531 26.86 -11.78 9.10
C TRP A 531 27.38 -13.05 9.79
N ASN A 532 26.63 -14.15 9.66
CA ASN A 532 26.99 -15.41 10.32
C ASN A 532 28.21 -16.07 9.69
N ARG A 533 28.41 -15.95 8.37
CA ARG A 533 29.65 -16.43 7.72
C ARG A 533 30.91 -15.77 8.29
N GLY A 534 30.81 -14.53 8.76
CA GLY A 534 31.90 -13.84 9.48
C GLY A 534 32.38 -14.52 10.78
N ASN A 535 31.61 -15.47 11.33
CA ASN A 535 32.04 -16.29 12.46
C ASN A 535 32.94 -17.46 12.02
N GLU A 536 32.71 -17.99 10.82
CA GLU A 536 33.44 -19.12 10.24
C GLU A 536 34.67 -18.64 9.48
N ASP A 537 34.53 -17.55 8.72
CA ASP A 537 35.58 -16.89 7.97
C ASP A 537 35.74 -15.45 8.45
N THR A 538 36.84 -15.17 9.15
CA THR A 538 37.10 -13.84 9.71
C THR A 538 37.30 -12.77 8.64
N SER A 539 37.66 -13.14 7.40
CA SER A 539 37.80 -12.19 6.28
C SER A 539 36.46 -11.57 5.87
N LEU A 540 35.32 -12.19 6.24
CA LEU A 540 33.98 -11.66 5.97
C LEU A 540 33.43 -10.79 7.10
N ARG A 541 34.18 -10.58 8.19
CA ARG A 541 33.79 -9.64 9.24
C ARG A 541 33.81 -8.22 8.71
N PHE A 542 32.83 -7.41 9.13
CA PHE A 542 32.75 -6.01 8.72
C PHE A 542 33.91 -5.15 9.25
N LEU A 543 34.51 -5.54 10.37
CA LEU A 543 35.70 -4.91 10.93
C LEU A 543 36.89 -5.86 10.77
N GLN A 544 37.92 -5.38 10.09
CA GLN A 544 39.18 -6.08 9.85
C GLN A 544 40.28 -5.41 10.67
N GLU A 545 40.84 -6.14 11.62
CA GLU A 545 41.88 -5.62 12.52
C GLU A 545 43.12 -5.18 11.72
N GLY A 546 43.50 -3.91 11.85
CA GLY A 546 44.65 -3.34 11.14
C GLY A 546 44.43 -3.03 9.65
N ASP A 547 43.24 -3.31 9.10
CA ASP A 547 42.90 -3.02 7.69
C ASP A 547 41.66 -2.13 7.59
N VAL A 548 41.90 -0.83 7.70
CA VAL A 548 40.86 0.21 7.61
C VAL A 548 40.18 0.18 6.25
N ALA A 549 40.94 0.00 5.17
CA ALA A 549 40.40 0.03 3.81
C ALA A 549 39.42 -1.12 3.54
N THR A 550 39.75 -2.34 3.98
CA THR A 550 38.83 -3.48 3.86
C THR A 550 37.62 -3.32 4.78
N SER A 551 37.82 -2.80 6.00
CA SER A 551 36.71 -2.49 6.90
C SER A 551 35.72 -1.52 6.27
N GLN A 552 36.20 -0.43 5.65
CA GLN A 552 35.34 0.54 4.97
C GLN A 552 34.53 -0.09 3.83
N ALA A 553 35.14 -0.93 2.98
CA ALA A 553 34.42 -1.62 1.91
C ALA A 553 33.30 -2.54 2.45
N LYS A 554 33.57 -3.32 3.50
CA LYS A 554 32.59 -4.23 4.10
C LYS A 554 31.49 -3.47 4.84
N ILE A 555 31.85 -2.39 5.55
CA ILE A 555 30.89 -1.49 6.19
C ILE A 555 30.00 -0.80 5.14
N ALA A 556 30.53 -0.46 3.96
CA ALA A 556 29.74 0.13 2.87
C ALA A 556 28.59 -0.78 2.43
N LEU A 557 28.84 -2.09 2.31
CA LEU A 557 27.80 -3.08 2.02
C LEU A 557 26.75 -3.16 3.14
N ALA A 558 27.19 -3.27 4.40
CA ALA A 558 26.29 -3.30 5.56
C ALA A 558 25.44 -2.02 5.65
N ARG A 559 26.05 -0.85 5.43
CA ARG A 559 25.37 0.45 5.42
C ARG A 559 24.32 0.51 4.31
N SER A 560 24.62 -0.02 3.12
CA SER A 560 23.68 -0.08 2.00
C SER A 560 22.44 -0.92 2.33
N VAL A 561 22.61 -2.04 3.04
CA VAL A 561 21.48 -2.82 3.58
C VAL A 561 20.60 -1.97 4.51
N ALA A 562 21.21 -1.23 5.43
CA ALA A 562 20.44 -0.36 6.33
C ALA A 562 19.71 0.78 5.59
N VAL A 563 20.30 1.35 4.53
CA VAL A 563 19.63 2.35 3.68
C VAL A 563 18.36 1.77 3.07
N VAL A 564 18.44 0.61 2.41
CA VAL A 564 17.28 -0.01 1.76
C VAL A 564 16.24 -0.48 2.77
N ILE A 565 16.67 -1.08 3.89
CA ILE A 565 15.74 -1.45 4.98
C ILE A 565 15.02 -0.21 5.51
N SER A 566 15.73 0.88 5.75
CA SER A 566 15.15 2.14 6.23
C SER A 566 14.13 2.71 5.25
N ALA A 567 14.47 2.77 3.96
CA ALA A 567 13.56 3.25 2.91
C ALA A 567 12.28 2.39 2.83
N GLY A 568 12.43 1.06 2.84
CA GLY A 568 11.28 0.15 2.80
C GLY A 568 10.42 0.23 4.06
N LEU A 569 11.03 0.28 5.26
CA LEU A 569 10.28 0.48 6.51
C LEU A 569 9.54 1.82 6.51
N GLY A 570 10.15 2.88 5.97
CA GLY A 570 9.52 4.19 5.75
C GLY A 570 8.27 4.11 4.88
N ILE A 571 8.31 3.38 3.75
CA ILE A 571 7.13 3.12 2.91
C ILE A 571 6.03 2.42 3.71
N LEU A 572 6.40 1.47 4.58
CA LEU A 572 5.45 0.78 5.46
C LEU A 572 5.02 1.62 6.68
N GLY A 573 5.55 2.84 6.86
CA GLY A 573 5.33 3.73 8.01
C GLY A 573 5.86 3.16 9.33
N VAL A 574 6.94 2.39 9.27
CA VAL A 574 7.62 1.78 10.43
C VAL A 574 8.94 2.50 10.65
N GLU A 575 9.21 2.91 11.89
CA GLU A 575 10.49 3.53 12.25
C GLU A 575 11.59 2.46 12.37
N PRO A 576 12.74 2.62 11.69
CA PRO A 576 13.87 1.70 11.83
C PRO A 576 14.50 1.74 13.23
N ALA A 577 14.79 0.58 13.80
CA ALA A 577 15.36 0.44 15.13
C ALA A 577 16.87 0.71 15.10
N GLU A 578 17.31 1.65 15.95
CA GLU A 578 18.73 2.00 16.12
C GLU A 578 19.50 0.98 16.98
N GLU A 579 18.78 0.38 17.93
CA GLU A 579 19.26 -0.66 18.83
C GLU A 579 18.12 -1.64 19.14
N MET A 580 18.48 -2.91 19.30
CA MET A 580 17.57 -3.94 19.80
C MET A 580 18.30 -4.72 20.90
N ARG A 581 17.62 -4.92 22.03
CA ARG A 581 18.16 -5.60 23.21
C ARG A 581 17.57 -6.97 23.38
#